data_AF-A0A7G5BU67-F1
#
_entry.id   AF-A0A7G5BU67-F1
#
_cell.length_a   1.000
_cell.length_b   1.000
_cell.length_c   1.000
_cell.angle_alpha   90.00
_cell.angle_beta   90.00
_cell.angle_gamma   90.00
#
_symmetry.space_group_name_H-M   'P 1'
#
loop_
_entity.id
_entity.type
_entity.pdbx_description
1 polymer ?
#
loop_
_entity_poly.entity_id
_entity_poly.type
_entity_poly.pdbx_seq_one_letter_code
_entity_poly.pdbx_strand_id
1 'polypeptide(L)'
;MKLFGLLVPSFRKGVSVIIADPVCARGQSAENIFRYLDPKNEYKRNLYGPLKKGAKGRIVAMIKYKDAAGETNIYCGVLIKEILYAVDESRLARA
;
A
#
# COMPACT_ATOMS: atom_id res chain seq x y z
N MET A 1 -6.55 7.59 -7.99
CA MET A 1 -7.03 8.38 -9.16
C MET A 1 -7.60 9.73 -8.69
N LYS A 2 -7.51 10.83 -9.46
CA LYS A 2 -8.18 12.10 -9.12
C LYS A 2 -9.47 12.25 -9.92
N LEU A 3 -10.62 12.28 -9.25
CA LEU A 3 -11.94 12.52 -9.84
C LEU A 3 -12.46 13.85 -9.27
N PHE A 4 -12.70 14.87 -10.10
CA PHE A 4 -13.16 16.19 -9.65
C PHE A 4 -12.32 16.81 -8.50
N GLY A 5 -11.00 16.65 -8.55
CA GLY A 5 -10.07 17.12 -7.50
C GLY A 5 -10.04 16.27 -6.23
N LEU A 6 -10.93 15.29 -6.08
CA LEU A 6 -10.92 14.31 -5.00
C LEU A 6 -10.01 13.13 -5.36
N LEU A 7 -9.11 12.79 -4.43
CA LEU A 7 -8.30 11.58 -4.53
C LEU A 7 -9.16 10.38 -4.15
N VAL A 8 -9.59 9.62 -5.14
CA VAL A 8 -10.45 8.44 -5.01
C VAL A 8 -9.61 7.17 -5.19
N PRO A 9 -9.75 6.17 -4.30
CA PRO A 9 -9.08 4.89 -4.46
C PRO A 9 -9.66 4.14 -5.66
N SER A 10 -8.74 3.69 -6.51
CA SER A 10 -8.99 2.85 -7.69
C SER A 10 -9.23 1.39 -7.32
N PHE A 11 -8.75 0.96 -6.15
CA PHE A 11 -8.99 -0.37 -5.59
C PHE A 11 -9.88 -0.34 -4.35
N ARG A 12 -10.36 -1.53 -3.96
CA ARG A 12 -11.14 -1.72 -2.73
C ARG A 12 -10.48 -2.77 -1.85
N LYS A 13 -10.73 -2.69 -0.54
CA LYS A 13 -10.35 -3.75 0.40
C LYS A 13 -10.93 -5.08 -0.07
N GLY A 14 -10.13 -6.13 0.05
CA GLY A 14 -10.47 -7.48 -0.36
C GLY A 14 -10.15 -7.82 -1.82
N VAL A 15 -9.78 -6.84 -2.65
CA VAL A 15 -9.40 -7.06 -4.06
C VAL A 15 -7.99 -7.65 -4.15
N SER A 16 -7.82 -8.60 -5.07
CA SER A 16 -6.52 -9.14 -5.45
C SER A 16 -5.83 -8.20 -6.43
N VAL A 17 -4.55 -7.93 -6.19
CA VAL A 17 -3.72 -7.04 -7.00
C VAL A 17 -2.39 -7.69 -7.33
N ILE A 18 -1.81 -7.26 -8.44
CA ILE A 18 -0.44 -7.58 -8.84
C ILE A 18 0.43 -6.36 -8.58
N ILE A 19 1.64 -6.60 -8.07
CA ILE A 19 2.67 -5.55 -7.99
C ILE A 19 3.18 -5.23 -9.39
N ALA A 20 2.81 -4.07 -9.92
CA ALA A 20 3.30 -3.60 -11.22
C ALA A 20 4.72 -3.02 -11.11
N ASP A 21 4.98 -2.29 -10.01
CA ASP A 21 6.28 -1.68 -9.70
C ASP A 21 6.72 -2.08 -8.26
N PRO A 22 7.88 -2.75 -8.08
CA PRO A 22 8.34 -3.29 -6.79
C PRO A 22 8.79 -2.25 -5.76
N VAL A 23 8.32 -1.00 -5.82
CA VAL A 23 8.68 0.06 -4.89
C VAL A 23 7.57 0.25 -3.85
N CYS A 24 7.91 0.00 -2.58
CA CYS A 24 7.05 0.21 -1.41
C CYS A 24 7.56 1.37 -0.55
N ALA A 25 6.73 1.86 0.38
CA ALA A 25 7.20 2.76 1.43
C ALA A 25 8.24 2.03 2.31
N ARG A 26 9.28 2.75 2.76
CA ARG A 26 10.33 2.23 3.65
C ARG A 26 10.65 3.20 4.79
N GLY A 27 11.32 2.70 5.83
CA GLY A 27 11.78 3.49 6.97
C GLY A 27 10.64 4.18 7.73
N GLN A 28 10.89 5.40 8.23
CA GLN A 28 9.94 6.13 9.09
C GLN A 28 8.56 6.35 8.45
N SER A 29 8.53 6.62 7.13
CA SER A 29 7.27 6.77 6.39
C SER A 29 6.46 5.48 6.39
N ALA A 30 7.12 4.33 6.22
CA ALA A 30 6.44 3.03 6.27
C ALA A 30 5.90 2.73 7.66
N GLU A 31 6.64 3.02 8.73
CA GLU A 31 6.16 2.86 10.10
C GLU A 31 4.89 3.66 10.35
N ASN A 32 4.88 4.94 9.94
CA ASN A 32 3.72 5.80 10.08
C ASN A 32 2.53 5.25 9.30
N ILE A 33 2.74 4.83 8.05
CA ILE A 33 1.68 4.25 7.21
C ILE A 33 1.15 2.95 7.84
N PHE A 34 2.01 2.08 8.38
CA PHE A 34 1.61 0.82 8.99
C PHE A 34 0.80 0.98 10.28
N ARG A 35 1.02 2.04 11.06
CA ARG A 35 0.17 2.36 12.22
C ARG A 35 -1.31 2.49 11.85
N TYR A 36 -1.60 2.90 10.62
CA TYR A 36 -2.98 3.01 10.12
C TYR A 36 -3.43 1.82 9.29
N LEU A 37 -2.54 1.21 8.50
CA LEU A 37 -2.89 0.05 7.69
C LEU A 37 -3.13 -1.20 8.54
N ASP A 38 -2.46 -1.32 9.68
CA ASP A 38 -2.54 -2.47 10.57
C ASP A 38 -2.43 -2.03 12.05
N PRO A 39 -3.43 -1.31 12.59
CA PRO A 39 -3.34 -0.73 13.93
C PRO A 39 -3.22 -1.79 15.04
N LYS A 40 -3.64 -3.04 14.77
CA LYS A 40 -3.59 -4.15 15.71
C LYS A 40 -2.29 -4.97 15.62
N ASN A 41 -1.38 -4.64 14.70
CA ASN A 41 -0.17 -5.43 14.40
C ASN A 41 -0.50 -6.91 14.07
N GLU A 42 -1.58 -7.15 13.33
CA GLU A 42 -2.04 -8.51 12.98
C GLU A 42 -1.11 -9.19 11.95
N TYR A 43 -0.31 -8.42 11.20
CA TYR A 43 0.52 -8.94 10.12
C TYR A 43 2.01 -8.68 10.33
N LYS A 44 2.85 -9.59 9.81
CA LYS A 44 4.30 -9.34 9.71
C LYS A 44 4.51 -8.20 8.71
N ARG A 45 5.13 -7.10 9.13
CA ARG A 45 5.34 -5.93 8.27
C ARG A 45 6.69 -6.02 7.57
N ASN A 46 6.72 -5.63 6.30
CA ASN A 46 7.99 -5.47 5.61
C ASN A 46 8.38 -4.00 5.48
N LEU A 47 9.22 -3.54 6.42
CA LEU A 47 9.73 -2.17 6.43
C LEU A 47 10.91 -1.95 5.47
N TYR A 48 11.67 -3.01 5.17
CA TYR A 48 12.97 -2.90 4.48
C TYR A 48 13.23 -3.96 3.40
N GLY A 49 12.42 -5.02 3.36
CA GLY A 49 12.61 -6.13 2.45
C GLY A 49 12.10 -5.85 1.03
N PRO A 50 12.63 -6.59 0.04
CA PRO A 50 12.29 -6.38 -1.34
C PRO A 50 10.87 -6.86 -1.65
N LEU A 51 10.11 -6.01 -2.34
CA LEU A 51 8.85 -6.40 -2.97
C LEU A 51 9.17 -6.98 -4.36
N LYS A 52 8.52 -8.08 -4.75
CA LYS A 52 8.74 -8.69 -6.07
C LYS A 52 7.72 -8.17 -7.08
N LYS A 53 8.19 -7.75 -8.26
CA LYS A 53 7.33 -7.44 -9.40
C LYS A 53 6.55 -8.69 -9.80
N GLY A 54 5.28 -8.52 -10.16
CA GLY A 54 4.40 -9.63 -10.52
C GLY A 54 3.85 -10.42 -9.33
N ALA A 55 4.26 -10.11 -8.09
CA ALA A 55 3.71 -10.77 -6.91
C ALA A 55 2.21 -10.48 -6.79
N LYS A 56 1.43 -11.52 -6.55
CA LYS A 56 0.00 -11.42 -6.28
C LYS A 56 -0.22 -11.27 -4.78
N GLY A 57 -1.05 -10.30 -4.41
CA GLY A 57 -1.44 -10.04 -3.03
C GLY A 57 -2.89 -9.58 -2.93
N ARG A 58 -3.36 -9.42 -1.70
CA ARG A 58 -4.71 -8.94 -1.41
C ARG A 58 -4.65 -7.63 -0.64
N ILE A 59 -5.47 -6.66 -1.03
CA ILE A 59 -5.58 -5.41 -0.28
C ILE A 59 -6.36 -5.69 1.01
N VAL A 60 -5.73 -5.48 2.17
CA VAL A 60 -6.35 -5.65 3.49
C VAL A 60 -6.72 -4.33 4.15
N ALA A 61 -6.06 -3.24 3.76
CA ALA A 61 -6.32 -1.89 4.25
C ALA A 61 -5.86 -0.86 3.22
N MET A 62 -6.34 0.38 3.36
CA MET A 62 -5.94 1.51 2.52
C MET A 62 -5.94 2.78 3.36
N ILE A 63 -5.03 3.70 3.07
CA ILE A 63 -4.97 5.02 3.69
C ILE A 63 -4.60 6.07 2.65
N LYS A 64 -5.21 7.25 2.80
CA LYS A 64 -4.74 8.47 2.15
C LYS A 64 -3.64 9.09 3.03
N TYR A 65 -2.42 9.11 2.53
CA TYR A 65 -1.26 9.60 3.26
C TYR A 65 -0.70 10.84 2.56
N LYS A 66 -0.42 11.88 3.36
CA LYS A 66 0.29 13.08 2.91
C LYS A 66 1.74 12.96 3.35
N ASP A 67 2.66 13.00 2.40
CA ASP A 67 4.09 12.92 2.71
C ASP A 67 4.64 14.27 3.19
N ALA A 68 5.93 14.29 3.53
CA ALA A 68 6.62 15.48 4.01
C ALA A 68 6.77 16.57 2.93
N ALA A 69 6.72 16.20 1.64
CA ALA A 69 6.72 17.13 0.52
C ALA A 69 5.32 17.75 0.28
N GLY A 70 4.30 17.26 0.98
CA GLY A 70 2.93 17.72 0.89
C GLY A 70 2.12 17.02 -0.20
N GLU A 71 2.70 16.03 -0.89
CA GLU A 71 2.00 15.23 -1.86
C GLU A 71 1.08 14.23 -1.16
N THR A 72 -0.12 14.08 -1.69
CA THR A 72 -1.12 13.17 -1.13
C THR A 72 -1.34 12.00 -2.04
N ASN A 73 -1.01 10.81 -1.54
CA ASN A 73 -1.08 9.55 -2.26
C ASN A 73 -1.94 8.53 -1.50
N ILE A 74 -2.44 7.52 -2.21
CA ILE A 74 -3.19 6.42 -1.59
C ILE A 74 -2.23 5.26 -1.44
N TYR A 75 -2.01 4.82 -0.20
CA TYR A 75 -1.26 3.63 0.12
C TYR A 75 -2.20 2.49 0.42
N CYS A 76 -1.96 1.35 -0.23
CA CYS A 76 -2.64 0.10 0.01
C CYS A 76 -1.74 -0.81 0.87
N GLY A 77 -2.33 -1.38 1.91
CA GLY A 77 -1.77 -2.53 2.62
C GLY A 77 -2.02 -3.79 1.81
N VAL A 78 -1.00 -4.24 1.10
CA VAL A 78 -1.07 -5.46 0.27
C VAL A 78 -0.46 -6.61 1.05
N LEU A 79 -1.29 -7.59 1.39
CA LEU A 79 -0.89 -8.82 2.04
C LEU A 79 -0.43 -9.82 0.97
N ILE A 80 0.84 -10.20 1.03
CA ILE A 80 1.43 -11.22 0.15
C ILE A 80 1.91 -12.35 1.05
N LYS A 81 1.27 -13.52 0.94
CA LYS A 81 1.41 -14.63 1.90
C LYS A 81 1.02 -14.17 3.31
N GLU A 82 2.01 -13.92 4.18
CA GLU A 82 1.83 -13.47 5.57
C GLU A 82 2.42 -12.08 5.84
N ILE A 83 2.96 -11.44 4.79
CA ILE A 83 3.73 -10.21 4.94
C ILE A 83 2.93 -9.05 4.35
N LEU A 84 2.73 -8.01 5.17
CA LEU A 84 2.07 -6.78 4.79
C LEU A 84 3.07 -5.78 4.22
N TYR A 85 2.76 -5.29 3.02
CA TYR A 85 3.51 -4.26 2.34
C TYR A 85 2.66 -3.00 2.20
N ALA A 86 3.26 -1.84 2.46
CA ALA A 86 2.66 -0.54 2.16
C ALA A 86 3.06 -0.12 0.75
N VAL A 87 2.15 -0.25 -0.20
CA VAL A 87 2.39 0.00 -1.63
C VAL A 87 1.51 1.14 -2.10
N ASP A 88 2.08 2.08 -2.86
CA ASP A 88 1.30 3.13 -3.50
C ASP A 88 0.33 2.52 -4.52
N GLU A 89 -0.92 2.97 -4.52
CA GLU A 89 -1.95 2.51 -5.45
C GLU A 89 -1.52 2.57 -6.92
N SER A 90 -0.76 3.60 -7.31
CA SER A 90 -0.27 3.77 -8.69
C SER A 90 0.69 2.66 -9.14
N ARG A 91 1.25 1.90 -8.20
CA ARG A 91 2.19 0.79 -8.44
C ARG A 91 1.52 -0.58 -8.46
N LEU A 92 0.19 -0.60 -8.38
CA LEU A 92 -0.61 -1.81 -8.40
C LEU A 92 -1.35 -1.97 -9.74
N ALA A 93 -1.49 -3.21 -10.17
CA ALA A 93 -2.34 -3.61 -11.28
C ALA A 93 -3.44 -4.56 -10.79
N ARG A 94 -4.56 -4.62 -11.53
CA ARG A 94 -5.59 -5.64 -11.29
C ARG A 94 -5.02 -7.03 -11.62
N ALA A 95 -5.34 -8.00 -10.76
CA ALA A 95 -4.80 -9.36 -10.83
C ALA A 95 -5.47 -10.28 -11.84
#